data_AF-A0AA48HNJ2-F1
#
_entry.id   AF-A0AA48HNJ2-F1
#
_cell.length_a   1.000
_cell.length_b   1.000
_cell.length_c   1.000
_cell.angle_alpha   90.00
_cell.angle_beta   90.00
_cell.angle_gamma   90.00
#
_symmetry.space_group_name_H-M   'P 1'
#
loop_
_entity.id
_entity.type
_entity.pdbx_description
1 polymer ?
#
loop_
_entity_poly.entity_id
_entity_poly.type
_entity_poly.pdbx_seq_one_letter_code
_entity_poly.pdbx_strand_id
1 'polypeptide(L)'
;MTMQPKTPARSAEFSIEFSNEKIILANQEQVLLHQALTQDIPLRHECGGKGLCSTCRVVIEQGLEYCPEETPAERKIKRQKSLPEYVRLGCQFKPQGPMKLRRLVRDEFDLSNAITSDLSTSAQSCNLAVMFSDIRNFTEFSEQHLAYDVTHMLNRYFSRMTEVVQAHNGYVDKLLGDGMMVLFGVNALEDCNPCNDAVNAANAMLRALDDLNEYFIECFDHRFKIGIGIDYGASLLGHFGHKDHLSFTALGPKVNRAARVEALCKTYQCDLLITEAVKKALTIEQVFESDYDVYLKGISETTKVWKISSPAKGRQVGKTYEQDTDMDIQVDNLPQVIGTPVIVVAARYSADELELYVAQAKLQANNQLSLYLPKGHTLQAGEYVTVHLDNRTGVDEFDADLRVFRTSYKGKVTQVHDAHSVDLTVRDFSLVHGISEVLAEKEPGYRFPTDGRPLQALPITPMTQMPVFAKQAHNNKVGVLVTRTVEQPHTTVMAFLSTEEDDIFIISFPSTFKVQTLQKDNRCAFAIDERATFTFENVIEWNYVLIDAEAYEVPTSHPYYDAIKAEFINKNPWEIGFFASPDVRLYHLKCLSTVCPAGNPNG
;
A
#
# COMPACT_ATOMS: atom_id res chain seq x y z
N MET A 1 60.84 -43.19 -6.97
CA MET A 1 60.99 -41.88 -6.30
C MET A 1 59.68 -41.12 -6.47
N THR A 2 58.86 -41.14 -5.45
CA THR A 2 57.60 -40.41 -5.34
C THR A 2 57.90 -38.91 -5.31
N MET A 3 57.43 -38.18 -6.33
CA MET A 3 57.46 -36.71 -6.33
C MET A 3 56.45 -36.21 -5.31
N GLN A 4 56.94 -35.53 -4.28
CA GLN A 4 56.09 -34.74 -3.38
C GLN A 4 55.47 -33.56 -4.15
N PRO A 5 54.18 -33.25 -3.95
CA PRO A 5 53.57 -32.06 -4.51
C PRO A 5 54.16 -30.82 -3.83
N LYS A 6 54.63 -29.86 -4.65
CA LYS A 6 55.04 -28.52 -4.19
C LYS A 6 53.83 -27.80 -3.61
N THR A 7 53.89 -27.46 -2.34
CA THR A 7 52.96 -26.53 -1.67
C THR A 7 53.04 -25.16 -2.35
N PRO A 8 51.92 -24.51 -2.71
CA PRO A 8 51.96 -23.15 -3.23
C PRO A 8 52.52 -22.19 -2.17
N ALA A 9 53.37 -21.25 -2.58
CA ALA A 9 53.91 -20.22 -1.71
C ALA A 9 52.75 -19.39 -1.11
N ARG A 10 52.64 -19.34 0.22
CA ARG A 10 51.66 -18.49 0.92
C ARG A 10 51.85 -17.05 0.49
N SER A 11 50.81 -16.43 -0.08
CA SER A 11 50.73 -14.99 -0.27
C SER A 11 50.98 -14.27 1.06
N ALA A 12 51.76 -13.19 1.04
CA ALA A 12 52.09 -12.45 2.26
C ALA A 12 50.81 -11.86 2.88
N GLU A 13 50.41 -12.39 4.03
CA GLU A 13 49.27 -11.88 4.80
C GLU A 13 49.65 -10.56 5.49
N PHE A 14 48.72 -9.61 5.52
CA PHE A 14 48.87 -8.33 6.21
C PHE A 14 47.57 -7.95 6.94
N SER A 15 47.65 -7.02 7.89
CA SER A 15 46.50 -6.62 8.70
C SER A 15 45.69 -5.51 8.06
N ILE A 16 44.36 -5.63 8.11
CA ILE A 16 43.42 -4.56 7.81
C ILE A 16 42.66 -4.23 9.10
N GLU A 17 42.74 -2.98 9.55
CA GLU A 17 42.01 -2.49 10.72
C GLU A 17 40.67 -1.86 10.30
N PHE A 18 39.55 -2.42 10.75
CA PHE A 18 38.25 -1.77 10.68
C PHE A 18 38.05 -0.90 11.93
N SER A 19 38.00 0.41 11.75
CA SER A 19 37.91 1.39 12.83
C SER A 19 36.71 1.13 13.74
N ASN A 20 36.98 1.04 15.06
CA ASN A 20 36.02 0.75 16.12
C ASN A 20 35.40 -0.67 16.09
N GLU A 21 36.01 -1.60 15.37
CA GLU A 21 35.49 -2.97 15.23
C GLU A 21 36.59 -4.00 15.48
N LYS A 22 37.21 -4.52 14.42
CA LYS A 22 38.10 -5.68 14.45
C LYS A 22 39.20 -5.55 13.41
N ILE A 23 40.35 -6.14 13.72
CA ILE A 23 41.45 -6.31 12.77
C ILE A 23 41.29 -7.67 12.09
N ILE A 24 41.36 -7.68 10.76
CA ILE A 24 41.31 -8.91 9.96
C ILE A 24 42.66 -9.16 9.28
N LEU A 25 42.94 -10.42 8.95
CA LEU A 25 44.08 -10.80 8.12
C LEU A 25 43.66 -10.81 6.65
N ALA A 26 44.44 -10.18 5.80
CA ALA A 26 44.14 -10.01 4.39
C ALA A 26 45.30 -10.45 3.49
N ASN A 27 44.96 -10.73 2.23
CA ASN A 27 45.87 -11.08 1.15
C ASN A 27 45.57 -10.23 -0.09
N GLN A 28 46.46 -10.33 -1.08
CA GLN A 28 46.37 -9.58 -2.34
C GLN A 28 45.50 -10.26 -3.41
N GLU A 29 45.01 -11.47 -3.15
CA GLU A 29 44.33 -12.30 -4.14
C GLU A 29 42.82 -12.06 -4.17
N GLN A 30 42.23 -11.72 -3.04
CA GLN A 30 40.79 -11.57 -2.85
C GLN A 30 40.35 -10.11 -2.75
N VAL A 31 39.12 -9.82 -3.15
CA VAL A 31 38.54 -8.47 -2.97
C VAL A 31 38.20 -8.23 -1.50
N LEU A 32 38.26 -6.97 -1.04
CA LEU A 32 38.01 -6.62 0.36
C LEU A 32 36.67 -7.18 0.87
N LEU A 33 35.61 -7.15 0.05
CA LEU A 33 34.28 -7.66 0.43
C LEU A 33 34.34 -9.12 0.89
N HIS A 34 35.00 -9.99 0.13
CA HIS A 34 35.07 -11.40 0.48
C HIS A 34 35.89 -11.61 1.75
N GLN A 35 37.03 -10.94 1.87
CA GLN A 35 37.92 -11.03 3.03
C GLN A 35 37.26 -10.50 4.33
N ALA A 36 36.41 -9.49 4.20
CA ALA A 36 35.61 -8.94 5.29
C ALA A 36 34.54 -9.95 5.74
N LEU A 37 33.74 -10.47 4.80
CA LEU A 37 32.64 -11.39 5.12
C LEU A 37 33.14 -12.72 5.72
N THR A 38 34.26 -13.27 5.24
CA THR A 38 34.82 -14.53 5.78
C THR A 38 35.39 -14.41 7.18
N GLN A 39 35.58 -13.18 7.68
CA GLN A 39 36.08 -12.89 9.01
C GLN A 39 35.06 -12.10 9.86
N ASP A 40 33.78 -12.27 9.54
CA ASP A 40 32.63 -11.74 10.28
C ASP A 40 32.56 -10.21 10.32
N ILE A 41 33.06 -9.53 9.28
CA ILE A 41 32.83 -8.10 9.08
C ILE A 41 31.67 -7.92 8.10
N PRO A 42 30.49 -7.49 8.56
CA PRO A 42 29.31 -7.35 7.71
C PRO A 42 29.44 -6.11 6.83
N LEU A 43 29.96 -6.31 5.62
CA LEU A 43 30.03 -5.28 4.59
C LEU A 43 28.84 -5.41 3.63
N ARG A 44 27.93 -4.42 3.66
CA ARG A 44 26.68 -4.46 2.89
C ARG A 44 26.92 -4.48 1.37
N HIS A 45 26.25 -5.35 0.62
CA HIS A 45 26.54 -5.55 -0.80
C HIS A 45 25.30 -5.95 -1.61
N GLU A 46 24.37 -5.01 -1.80
CA GLU A 46 23.07 -5.23 -2.48
C GLU A 46 23.18 -5.90 -3.85
N CYS A 47 24.24 -5.59 -4.60
CA CYS A 47 24.47 -6.19 -5.92
C CYS A 47 25.13 -7.58 -5.90
N GLY A 48 25.30 -8.21 -4.73
CA GLY A 48 26.03 -9.48 -4.61
C GLY A 48 27.53 -9.35 -4.92
N GLY A 49 28.11 -8.17 -4.78
CA GLY A 49 29.53 -7.91 -5.10
C GLY A 49 29.85 -7.70 -6.58
N LYS A 50 28.85 -7.53 -7.46
CA LYS A 50 29.02 -7.36 -8.91
C LYS A 50 29.47 -5.97 -9.38
N GLY A 51 29.72 -5.03 -8.46
CA GLY A 51 30.09 -3.65 -8.82
C GLY A 51 28.95 -2.86 -9.46
N LEU A 52 27.69 -3.20 -9.16
CA LEU A 52 26.49 -2.51 -9.67
C LEU A 52 25.85 -1.56 -8.63
N CYS A 53 26.33 -1.57 -7.39
CA CYS A 53 25.86 -0.69 -6.32
C CYS A 53 27.04 -0.07 -5.56
N SER A 54 26.75 0.90 -4.70
CA SER A 54 27.75 1.55 -3.85
C SER A 54 27.60 1.17 -2.36
N THR A 55 26.90 0.11 -1.99
CA THR A 55 26.65 -0.18 -0.56
C THR A 55 27.88 -0.73 0.16
N CYS A 56 28.78 -1.41 -0.56
CA CYS A 56 30.02 -1.96 0.01
C CYS A 56 31.14 -0.92 0.16
N ARG A 57 30.79 0.37 0.12
CA ARG A 57 31.74 1.47 0.23
C ARG A 57 32.45 1.44 1.58
N VAL A 58 33.75 1.66 1.54
CA VAL A 58 34.59 1.90 2.71
C VAL A 58 35.31 3.23 2.56
N VAL A 59 35.55 3.90 3.68
CA VAL A 59 36.41 5.08 3.77
C VAL A 59 37.80 4.57 4.16
N ILE A 60 38.81 4.84 3.33
CA ILE A 60 40.20 4.53 3.64
C ILE A 60 40.74 5.66 4.51
N GLU A 61 41.09 5.36 5.76
CA GLU A 61 41.64 6.32 6.72
C GLU A 61 43.18 6.35 6.66
N GLN A 62 43.81 5.19 6.42
CA GLN A 62 45.26 5.05 6.20
C GLN A 62 45.55 3.92 5.19
N GLY A 63 46.63 4.03 4.42
CA GLY A 63 47.04 3.02 3.44
C GLY A 63 46.37 3.15 2.07
N LEU A 64 46.09 4.38 1.63
CA LEU A 64 45.51 4.65 0.31
C LEU A 64 46.44 4.20 -0.83
N GLU A 65 47.75 4.29 -0.61
CA GLU A 65 48.81 3.81 -1.49
C GLU A 65 48.77 2.29 -1.75
N TYR A 66 48.11 1.53 -0.86
CA TYR A 66 47.91 0.09 -1.01
C TYR A 66 46.61 -0.26 -1.74
N CYS A 67 45.88 0.73 -2.25
CA CYS A 67 44.73 0.51 -3.09
C CYS A 67 45.15 0.42 -4.57
N PRO A 68 44.79 -0.65 -5.30
CA PRO A 68 45.10 -0.76 -6.72
C PRO A 68 44.28 0.26 -7.54
N GLU A 69 44.63 0.41 -8.82
CA GLU A 69 43.85 1.24 -9.75
C GLU A 69 42.36 0.86 -9.74
N GLU A 70 41.50 1.88 -9.89
CA GLU A 70 40.05 1.69 -9.93
C GLU A 70 39.64 0.87 -11.15
N THR A 71 38.86 -0.18 -10.90
CA THR A 71 38.23 -0.95 -11.97
C THR A 71 37.28 -0.06 -12.78
N PRO A 72 36.96 -0.40 -14.04
CA PRO A 72 35.99 0.36 -14.83
C PRO A 72 34.63 0.52 -14.14
N ALA A 73 34.16 -0.51 -13.44
CA ALA A 73 32.91 -0.48 -12.68
C ALA A 73 32.98 0.47 -11.48
N GLU A 74 34.06 0.42 -10.70
CA GLU A 74 34.30 1.33 -9.58
C GLU A 74 34.38 2.78 -10.05
N ARG A 75 35.17 3.05 -11.09
CA ARG A 75 35.34 4.39 -11.68
C ARG A 75 34.03 4.97 -12.16
N LYS A 76 33.18 4.15 -12.79
CA LYS A 76 31.83 4.55 -13.24
C LYS A 76 30.97 5.00 -12.07
N ILE A 77 30.89 4.20 -11.00
CA ILE A 77 30.09 4.52 -9.81
C ILE A 77 30.63 5.76 -9.08
N LYS A 78 31.96 5.87 -8.92
CA LYS A 78 32.59 7.02 -8.26
C LYS A 78 32.31 8.32 -9.02
N ARG A 79 32.39 8.32 -10.35
CA ARG A 79 32.01 9.47 -11.19
C ARG A 79 30.54 9.84 -11.02
N GLN A 80 29.63 8.85 -11.07
CA GLN A 80 28.19 9.09 -10.95
C GLN A 80 27.77 9.65 -9.59
N LYS A 81 28.45 9.25 -8.51
CA LYS A 81 28.13 9.66 -7.13
C LYS A 81 29.07 10.74 -6.57
N SER A 82 29.96 11.28 -7.41
CA SER A 82 30.98 12.26 -7.01
C SER A 82 31.78 11.82 -5.77
N LEU A 83 32.17 10.54 -5.71
CA LEU A 83 32.88 9.98 -4.57
C LEU A 83 34.37 10.39 -4.59
N PRO A 84 34.94 10.79 -3.45
CA PRO A 84 36.34 11.18 -3.36
C PRO A 84 37.28 9.97 -3.51
N GLU A 85 38.56 10.24 -3.75
CA GLU A 85 39.59 9.21 -4.00
C GLU A 85 39.68 8.16 -2.87
N TYR A 86 39.66 8.64 -1.61
CA TYR A 86 39.75 7.82 -0.40
C TYR A 86 38.50 6.97 -0.11
N VAL A 87 37.47 7.01 -0.97
CA VAL A 87 36.32 6.09 -0.89
C VAL A 87 36.46 5.02 -1.96
N ARG A 88 36.45 3.75 -1.53
CA ARG A 88 36.58 2.58 -2.40
C ARG A 88 35.39 1.63 -2.27
N LEU A 89 35.10 0.86 -3.31
CA LEU A 89 34.07 -0.19 -3.29
C LEU A 89 34.70 -1.51 -2.86
N GLY A 90 34.37 -2.03 -1.68
CA GLY A 90 34.99 -3.25 -1.15
C GLY A 90 34.89 -4.47 -2.08
N CYS A 91 33.87 -4.55 -2.94
CA CYS A 91 33.74 -5.62 -3.92
C CYS A 91 34.63 -5.49 -5.17
N GLN A 92 35.30 -4.35 -5.37
CA GLN A 92 36.02 -4.05 -6.62
C GLN A 92 37.53 -3.98 -6.47
N PHE A 93 38.07 -3.78 -5.26
CA PHE A 93 39.52 -3.67 -5.08
C PHE A 93 40.07 -4.80 -4.20
N LYS A 94 41.31 -5.18 -4.52
CA LYS A 94 42.12 -6.15 -3.78
C LYS A 94 43.20 -5.37 -3.02
N PRO A 95 43.13 -5.28 -1.68
CA PRO A 95 44.15 -4.62 -0.87
C PRO A 95 45.56 -5.12 -1.20
N GLN A 96 46.56 -4.25 -1.28
CA GLN A 96 47.95 -4.62 -1.60
C GLN A 96 48.88 -4.60 -0.39
N GLY A 97 48.41 -4.15 0.77
CA GLY A 97 49.20 -3.97 1.98
C GLY A 97 48.34 -3.49 3.16
N PRO A 98 48.98 -3.25 4.32
CA PRO A 98 48.27 -2.92 5.55
C PRO A 98 47.52 -1.60 5.44
N MET A 99 46.26 -1.58 5.88
CA MET A 99 45.41 -0.39 5.76
C MET A 99 44.44 -0.28 6.94
N LYS A 100 44.03 0.96 7.23
CA LYS A 100 42.98 1.27 8.20
C LYS A 100 41.79 1.87 7.46
N LEU A 101 40.62 1.34 7.71
CA LEU A 101 39.41 1.69 6.99
C LEU A 101 38.20 1.72 7.92
N ARG A 102 37.18 2.45 7.49
CA ARG A 102 35.92 2.59 8.22
C ARG A 102 34.74 2.26 7.32
N ARG A 103 33.79 1.48 7.83
CA ARG A 103 32.53 1.21 7.14
C ARG A 103 31.67 2.47 7.10
N LEU A 104 30.74 2.54 6.14
CA LEU A 104 29.72 3.59 6.11
C LEU A 104 28.49 3.29 7.00
N VAL A 105 28.55 2.23 7.81
CA VAL A 105 27.53 1.85 8.80
C VAL A 105 27.66 2.81 9.99
N ARG A 106 26.59 3.58 10.28
CA ARG A 106 26.61 4.66 11.28
C ARG A 106 26.03 4.25 12.64
N ASP A 107 25.15 3.24 12.69
CA ASP A 107 24.39 2.88 13.89
C ASP A 107 23.91 1.40 13.92
N GLU A 108 23.21 1.01 14.98
CA GLU A 108 22.59 -0.31 15.16
C GLU A 108 21.50 -0.62 14.11
N PHE A 109 20.91 0.40 13.50
CA PHE A 109 19.93 0.25 12.42
C PHE A 109 20.62 -0.18 11.11
N ASP A 110 21.78 0.38 10.79
CA ASP A 110 22.58 -0.07 9.65
C ASP A 110 23.15 -1.50 9.86
N LEU A 111 23.43 -1.90 11.10
CA LEU A 111 23.90 -3.25 11.46
C LEU A 111 22.79 -4.30 11.35
N SER A 112 21.60 -4.02 11.89
CA SER A 112 20.45 -4.94 11.83
C SER A 112 19.94 -5.19 10.40
N ASN A 113 20.01 -4.18 9.52
CA ASN A 113 19.71 -4.31 8.09
C ASN A 113 20.81 -5.02 7.27
N ALA A 114 22.03 -5.14 7.81
CA ALA A 114 23.13 -5.85 7.13
C ALA A 114 23.17 -7.35 7.44
N ILE A 115 22.56 -7.77 8.55
CA ILE A 115 22.50 -9.19 9.01
C ILE A 115 21.30 -9.94 8.39
N THR A 116 20.24 -9.22 8.01
CA THR A 116 18.96 -9.77 7.51
C THR A 116 18.94 -10.13 6.02
N SER A 117 20.07 -10.03 5.32
CA SER A 117 20.15 -10.44 3.91
C SER A 117 20.38 -11.96 3.79
N ASP A 118 19.37 -12.74 4.15
CA ASP A 118 19.27 -14.12 3.67
C ASP A 118 19.23 -14.09 2.13
N LEU A 119 19.92 -15.06 1.49
CA LEU A 119 20.10 -15.12 0.04
C LEU A 119 18.79 -15.09 -0.78
N SER A 120 17.61 -15.25 -0.16
CA SER A 120 16.29 -15.27 -0.78
C SER A 120 15.65 -13.88 -1.01
N THR A 121 16.17 -12.80 -0.40
CA THR A 121 15.63 -11.42 -0.55
C THR A 121 16.49 -10.50 -1.43
N SER A 122 17.55 -11.02 -2.06
CA SER A 122 18.45 -10.18 -2.87
C SER A 122 17.81 -9.73 -4.19
N ALA A 123 17.80 -8.42 -4.44
CA ALA A 123 17.30 -7.87 -5.69
C ALA A 123 18.14 -8.34 -6.89
N GLN A 124 17.47 -8.84 -7.93
CA GLN A 124 18.11 -9.33 -9.14
C GLN A 124 18.10 -8.26 -10.23
N SER A 125 19.28 -8.01 -10.81
CA SER A 125 19.39 -7.22 -12.03
C SER A 125 18.93 -8.07 -13.23
N CYS A 126 17.83 -7.68 -13.86
CA CYS A 126 17.30 -8.32 -15.07
C CYS A 126 16.85 -7.26 -16.09
N ASN A 127 16.69 -7.65 -17.36
CA ASN A 127 16.10 -6.76 -18.36
C ASN A 127 14.58 -6.94 -18.32
N LEU A 128 13.87 -5.86 -18.04
CA LEU A 128 12.40 -5.84 -18.01
C LEU A 128 11.89 -4.84 -19.05
N ALA A 129 10.76 -5.16 -19.67
CA ALA A 129 9.94 -4.15 -20.31
C ALA A 129 8.95 -3.62 -19.27
N VAL A 130 8.96 -2.30 -19.08
CA VAL A 130 8.15 -1.62 -18.08
C VAL A 130 7.14 -0.77 -18.81
N MET A 131 5.86 -0.98 -18.52
CA MET A 131 4.76 -0.24 -19.09
C MET A 131 4.09 0.60 -17.99
N PHE A 132 3.83 1.86 -18.30
CA PHE A 132 2.91 2.71 -17.55
C PHE A 132 1.71 3.01 -18.45
N SER A 133 0.52 3.01 -17.87
CA SER A 133 -0.69 3.49 -18.53
C SER A 133 -1.47 4.41 -17.60
N ASP A 134 -2.15 5.41 -18.17
CA ASP A 134 -2.94 6.42 -17.46
C ASP A 134 -4.21 6.77 -18.25
N ILE A 135 -5.32 7.06 -17.58
CA ILE A 135 -6.57 7.44 -18.24
C ILE A 135 -6.54 8.93 -18.56
N ARG A 136 -6.69 9.27 -19.84
CA ARG A 136 -6.68 10.67 -20.26
C ARG A 136 -7.88 11.42 -19.76
N ASN A 137 -7.62 12.63 -19.25
CA ASN A 137 -8.62 13.57 -18.75
C ASN A 137 -9.51 12.94 -17.65
N PHE A 138 -9.00 11.93 -16.94
CA PHE A 138 -9.74 11.29 -15.86
C PHE A 138 -10.10 12.27 -14.73
N THR A 139 -9.26 13.26 -14.47
CA THR A 139 -9.58 14.33 -13.50
C THR A 139 -10.88 15.05 -13.86
N GLU A 140 -11.09 15.40 -15.13
CA GLU A 140 -12.32 16.07 -15.58
C GLU A 140 -13.53 15.15 -15.43
N PHE A 141 -13.38 13.87 -15.76
CA PHE A 141 -14.43 12.87 -15.54
C PHE A 141 -14.77 12.73 -14.04
N SER A 142 -13.76 12.61 -13.18
CA SER A 142 -13.96 12.39 -11.74
C SER A 142 -14.53 13.61 -11.00
N GLU A 143 -14.30 14.82 -11.50
CA GLU A 143 -14.94 16.04 -10.98
C GLU A 143 -16.42 16.16 -11.34
N GLN A 144 -16.86 15.52 -12.43
CA GLN A 144 -18.23 15.59 -12.94
C GLN A 144 -19.13 14.44 -12.46
N HIS A 145 -18.55 13.43 -11.81
CA HIS A 145 -19.24 12.20 -11.41
C HIS A 145 -19.11 11.95 -9.91
N LEU A 146 -20.08 11.22 -9.34
CA LEU A 146 -20.03 10.86 -7.92
C LEU A 146 -18.87 9.88 -7.68
N ALA A 147 -18.25 9.97 -6.50
CA ALA A 147 -17.11 9.11 -6.15
C ALA A 147 -17.38 7.60 -6.35
N TYR A 148 -18.63 7.16 -6.15
CA TYR A 148 -19.03 5.77 -6.39
C TYR A 148 -19.06 5.40 -7.88
N ASP A 149 -19.52 6.30 -8.75
CA ASP A 149 -19.54 6.11 -10.20
C ASP A 149 -18.11 6.08 -10.76
N VAL A 150 -17.27 6.99 -10.26
CA VAL A 150 -15.83 7.03 -10.56
C VAL A 150 -15.14 5.74 -10.14
N THR A 151 -15.41 5.26 -8.92
CA THR A 151 -14.84 4.01 -8.41
C THR A 151 -15.32 2.81 -9.21
N HIS A 152 -16.61 2.74 -9.55
CA HIS A 152 -17.17 1.67 -10.37
C HIS A 152 -16.53 1.61 -11.76
N MET A 153 -16.40 2.76 -12.42
CA MET A 153 -15.73 2.89 -13.71
C MET A 153 -14.28 2.43 -13.61
N LEU A 154 -13.52 2.93 -12.63
CA LEU A 154 -12.12 2.56 -12.41
C LEU A 154 -11.95 1.06 -12.17
N ASN A 155 -12.76 0.47 -11.29
CA ASN A 155 -12.68 -0.96 -11.01
C ASN A 155 -12.94 -1.78 -12.26
N ARG A 156 -13.96 -1.43 -13.05
CA ARG A 156 -14.28 -2.13 -14.30
C ARG A 156 -13.18 -1.98 -15.35
N TYR A 157 -12.57 -0.80 -15.44
CA TYR A 157 -11.39 -0.56 -16.26
C TYR A 157 -10.22 -1.43 -15.79
N PHE A 158 -9.85 -1.38 -14.51
CA PHE A 158 -8.69 -2.10 -13.97
C PHE A 158 -8.85 -3.62 -14.04
N SER A 159 -10.03 -4.17 -13.75
CA SER A 159 -10.30 -5.60 -13.90
C SER A 159 -9.99 -6.04 -15.33
N ARG A 160 -10.58 -5.34 -16.32
CA ARG A 160 -10.42 -5.71 -17.72
C ARG A 160 -9.00 -5.51 -18.24
N MET A 161 -8.33 -4.43 -17.85
CA MET A 161 -6.94 -4.19 -18.26
C MET A 161 -5.99 -5.21 -17.62
N THR A 162 -6.22 -5.59 -16.37
CA THR A 162 -5.43 -6.59 -15.66
C THR A 162 -5.52 -7.96 -16.33
N GLU A 163 -6.72 -8.39 -16.72
CA GLU A 163 -6.93 -9.63 -17.49
C GLU A 163 -6.11 -9.63 -18.80
N VAL A 164 -6.19 -8.53 -19.55
CA VAL A 164 -5.48 -8.38 -20.83
C VAL A 164 -3.96 -8.43 -20.62
N VAL A 165 -3.46 -7.75 -19.59
CA VAL A 165 -2.04 -7.73 -19.24
C VAL A 165 -1.55 -9.12 -18.86
N GLN A 166 -2.28 -9.82 -17.99
CA GLN A 166 -1.94 -11.16 -17.54
C GLN A 166 -1.96 -12.18 -18.70
N ALA A 167 -2.91 -12.06 -19.63
CA ALA A 167 -2.97 -12.88 -20.84
C ALA A 167 -1.75 -12.72 -21.77
N HIS A 168 -0.96 -11.66 -21.58
CA HIS A 168 0.28 -11.38 -22.30
C HIS A 168 1.51 -11.44 -21.38
N ASN A 169 1.48 -12.28 -20.34
CA ASN A 169 2.60 -12.52 -19.41
C ASN A 169 3.08 -11.28 -18.64
N GLY A 170 2.22 -10.25 -18.52
CA GLY A 170 2.51 -9.08 -17.73
C GLY A 170 2.18 -9.28 -16.25
N TYR A 171 3.05 -8.79 -15.38
CA TYR A 171 2.83 -8.70 -13.94
C TYR A 171 2.38 -7.27 -13.62
N VAL A 172 1.15 -7.10 -13.14
CA VAL A 172 0.67 -5.81 -12.64
C VAL A 172 1.37 -5.53 -11.31
N ASP A 173 2.31 -4.59 -11.31
CA ASP A 173 3.13 -4.25 -10.14
C ASP A 173 2.34 -3.40 -9.15
N LYS A 174 1.64 -2.38 -9.64
CA LYS A 174 0.74 -1.56 -8.82
C LYS A 174 -0.23 -0.75 -9.67
N LEU A 175 -1.38 -0.44 -9.08
CA LEU A 175 -2.33 0.56 -9.56
C LEU A 175 -1.96 1.92 -8.95
N LEU A 176 -2.01 2.99 -9.76
CA LEU A 176 -1.51 4.32 -9.45
C LEU A 176 -2.59 5.38 -9.75
N GLY A 177 -3.55 5.57 -8.85
CA GLY A 177 -4.69 6.43 -9.11
C GLY A 177 -5.56 5.83 -10.21
N ASP A 178 -5.64 6.48 -11.36
CA ASP A 178 -6.28 6.01 -12.59
C ASP A 178 -5.32 5.29 -13.56
N GLY A 179 -4.04 5.24 -13.22
CA GLY A 179 -3.01 4.57 -13.98
C GLY A 179 -2.60 3.20 -13.44
N MET A 180 -1.74 2.51 -14.17
CA MET A 180 -1.15 1.23 -13.76
C MET A 180 0.31 1.10 -14.21
N MET A 181 1.11 0.41 -13.40
CA MET A 181 2.48 0.00 -13.72
C MET A 181 2.53 -1.52 -13.92
N VAL A 182 3.12 -1.94 -15.02
CA VAL A 182 3.20 -3.34 -15.43
C VAL A 182 4.63 -3.72 -15.80
N LEU A 183 5.04 -4.90 -15.37
CA LEU A 183 6.36 -5.48 -15.62
C LEU A 183 6.25 -6.71 -16.50
N PHE A 184 7.02 -6.76 -17.57
CA PHE A 184 7.14 -7.90 -18.45
C PHE A 184 8.56 -8.47 -18.36
N GLY A 185 8.66 -9.80 -18.33
CA GLY A 185 9.93 -10.52 -18.14
C GLY A 185 10.27 -10.86 -16.68
N VAL A 186 9.31 -10.72 -15.75
CA VAL A 186 9.47 -11.09 -14.32
C VAL A 186 9.74 -12.59 -14.16
N ASN A 187 9.01 -13.43 -14.90
CA ASN A 187 9.16 -14.88 -14.92
C ASN A 187 9.59 -15.34 -16.31
N ALA A 188 10.77 -14.91 -16.78
CA ALA A 188 11.23 -15.17 -18.15
C ALA A 188 11.20 -16.67 -18.50
N LEU A 189 10.12 -17.11 -19.15
CA LEU A 189 10.02 -18.41 -19.80
C LEU A 189 10.93 -18.42 -21.02
N GLU A 190 11.48 -19.58 -21.38
CA GLU A 190 12.53 -19.70 -22.41
C GLU A 190 12.13 -19.15 -23.81
N ASP A 191 10.83 -18.98 -24.09
CA ASP A 191 10.28 -18.52 -25.37
C ASP A 191 9.59 -17.14 -25.34
N CYS A 192 9.60 -16.41 -24.23
CA CYS A 192 8.91 -15.12 -24.11
C CYS A 192 9.84 -13.93 -24.40
N ASN A 193 9.40 -12.99 -25.24
CA ASN A 193 10.08 -11.71 -25.45
C ASN A 193 9.32 -10.60 -24.71
N PRO A 194 9.87 -10.03 -23.63
CA PRO A 194 9.19 -9.00 -22.82
C PRO A 194 8.71 -7.79 -23.61
N CYS A 195 9.43 -7.38 -24.67
CA CYS A 195 9.04 -6.24 -25.49
C CYS A 195 7.87 -6.57 -26.42
N ASN A 196 7.83 -7.78 -26.97
CA ASN A 196 6.69 -8.23 -27.77
C ASN A 196 5.45 -8.34 -26.90
N ASP A 197 5.60 -8.96 -25.73
CA ASP A 197 4.53 -9.14 -24.75
C ASP A 197 3.94 -7.78 -24.32
N ALA A 198 4.80 -6.82 -23.97
CA ALA A 198 4.39 -5.47 -23.60
C ALA A 198 3.65 -4.73 -24.73
N VAL A 199 4.15 -4.80 -25.96
CA VAL A 199 3.51 -4.11 -27.11
C VAL A 199 2.20 -4.79 -27.53
N ASN A 200 2.14 -6.12 -27.46
CA ASN A 200 0.90 -6.87 -27.73
C ASN A 200 -0.15 -6.59 -26.65
N ALA A 201 0.25 -6.58 -25.37
CA ALA A 201 -0.61 -6.22 -24.26
C ALA A 201 -1.17 -4.80 -24.44
N ALA A 202 -0.31 -3.82 -24.74
CA ALA A 202 -0.74 -2.44 -24.96
C ALA A 202 -1.75 -2.32 -26.11
N ASN A 203 -1.50 -2.97 -27.25
CA ASN A 203 -2.46 -3.00 -28.36
C ASN A 203 -3.78 -3.69 -27.98
N ALA A 204 -3.72 -4.76 -27.19
CA ALA A 204 -4.91 -5.46 -26.72
C ALA A 204 -5.69 -4.62 -25.69
N MET A 205 -5.01 -3.86 -24.83
CA MET A 205 -5.63 -2.93 -23.88
C MET A 205 -6.40 -1.82 -24.61
N LEU A 206 -5.81 -1.25 -25.67
CA LEU A 206 -6.48 -0.24 -26.49
C LEU A 206 -7.78 -0.78 -27.11
N ARG A 207 -7.77 -2.02 -27.63
CA ARG A 207 -8.97 -2.67 -28.17
C ARG A 207 -10.00 -2.97 -27.07
N ALA A 208 -9.55 -3.51 -25.94
CA ALA A 208 -10.42 -3.81 -24.82
C ALA A 208 -11.08 -2.55 -24.24
N LEU A 209 -10.36 -1.42 -24.25
CA LEU A 209 -10.92 -0.12 -23.86
C LEU A 209 -11.97 0.37 -24.86
N ASP A 210 -11.75 0.14 -26.16
CA ASP A 210 -12.76 0.48 -27.18
C ASP A 210 -14.06 -0.30 -26.98
N ASP A 211 -13.98 -1.58 -26.61
CA ASP A 211 -15.15 -2.40 -26.27
C ASP A 211 -15.82 -1.92 -24.97
N LEU A 212 -15.02 -1.66 -23.93
CA LEU A 212 -15.50 -1.09 -22.65
C LEU A 212 -16.17 0.28 -22.83
N ASN A 213 -15.70 1.07 -23.78
CA ASN A 213 -16.27 2.38 -24.07
C ASN A 213 -17.71 2.29 -24.57
N GLU A 214 -18.17 1.16 -25.13
CA GLU A 214 -19.59 0.99 -25.45
C GLU A 214 -20.44 1.06 -24.18
N TYR A 215 -19.99 0.36 -23.13
CA TYR A 215 -20.61 0.40 -21.80
C TYR A 215 -20.46 1.78 -21.14
N PHE A 216 -19.27 2.40 -21.21
CA PHE A 216 -19.06 3.70 -20.57
C PHE A 216 -19.85 4.83 -21.22
N ILE A 217 -20.07 4.78 -22.54
CA ILE A 217 -20.95 5.74 -23.22
C ILE A 217 -22.39 5.54 -22.78
N GLU A 218 -22.85 4.29 -22.66
CA GLU A 218 -24.22 4.00 -22.23
C GLU A 218 -24.49 4.44 -20.78
N CYS A 219 -23.55 4.18 -19.87
CA CYS A 219 -23.74 4.44 -18.44
C CYS A 219 -23.34 5.85 -18.00
N PHE A 220 -22.37 6.48 -18.67
CA PHE A 220 -21.75 7.73 -18.22
C PHE A 220 -21.70 8.83 -19.30
N ASP A 221 -22.21 8.58 -20.51
CA ASP A 221 -22.07 9.48 -21.67
C ASP A 221 -20.62 9.92 -21.92
N HIS A 222 -19.67 9.05 -21.58
CA HIS A 222 -18.24 9.35 -21.63
C HIS A 222 -17.46 8.28 -22.37
N ARG A 223 -16.52 8.72 -23.23
CA ARG A 223 -15.57 7.85 -23.93
C ARG A 223 -14.17 8.11 -23.39
N PHE A 224 -13.60 7.11 -22.76
CA PHE A 224 -12.25 7.16 -22.22
C PHE A 224 -11.19 6.86 -23.28
N LYS A 225 -10.01 7.44 -23.07
CA LYS A 225 -8.78 7.11 -23.79
C LYS A 225 -7.68 6.88 -22.78
N ILE A 226 -6.66 6.12 -23.16
CA ILE A 226 -5.49 5.89 -22.31
C ILE A 226 -4.21 6.32 -23.03
N GLY A 227 -3.24 6.78 -22.25
CA GLY A 227 -1.85 6.87 -22.66
C GLY A 227 -1.10 5.62 -22.21
N ILE A 228 -0.19 5.11 -23.03
CA ILE A 228 0.67 3.98 -22.69
C ILE A 228 2.11 4.31 -23.08
N GLY A 229 3.02 4.22 -22.11
CA GLY A 229 4.45 4.40 -22.31
C GLY A 229 5.24 3.15 -21.94
N ILE A 230 6.10 2.69 -22.85
CA ILE A 230 6.92 1.48 -22.63
C ILE A 230 8.40 1.80 -22.78
N ASP A 231 9.20 1.32 -21.84
CA ASP A 231 10.66 1.30 -21.93
C ASP A 231 11.23 -0.08 -21.60
N TYR A 232 12.44 -0.35 -22.08
CA TYR A 232 13.11 -1.64 -21.90
C TYR A 232 14.57 -1.49 -21.43
N GLY A 233 14.97 -2.37 -20.51
CA GLY A 233 16.37 -2.63 -20.19
C GLY A 233 16.60 -2.99 -18.72
N ALA A 234 17.89 -2.92 -18.33
CA ALA A 234 18.35 -3.34 -17.02
C ALA A 234 17.64 -2.60 -15.87
N SER A 235 16.99 -3.37 -15.02
CA SER A 235 16.23 -2.95 -13.84
C SER A 235 16.53 -3.90 -12.68
N LEU A 236 16.36 -3.42 -11.45
CA LEU A 236 16.50 -4.22 -10.24
C LEU A 236 15.11 -4.70 -9.83
N LEU A 237 14.89 -6.02 -9.86
CA LEU A 237 13.65 -6.66 -9.48
C LEU A 237 13.84 -7.37 -8.13
N GLY A 238 12.95 -7.16 -7.19
CA GLY A 238 13.03 -7.81 -5.88
C GLY A 238 12.11 -7.19 -4.85
N HIS A 239 12.23 -7.66 -3.62
CA HIS A 239 11.51 -7.13 -2.48
C HIS A 239 12.23 -5.88 -1.94
N PHE A 240 11.56 -4.73 -1.97
CA PHE A 240 12.09 -3.47 -1.47
C PHE A 240 11.15 -2.91 -0.40
N GLY A 241 11.72 -2.38 0.68
CA GLY A 241 10.94 -1.75 1.75
C GLY A 241 11.49 -2.06 3.13
N HIS A 242 10.71 -1.72 4.15
CA HIS A 242 10.99 -2.15 5.52
C HIS A 242 10.70 -3.65 5.65
N LYS A 243 11.33 -4.34 6.60
CA LYS A 243 11.09 -5.77 6.87
C LYS A 243 9.59 -6.12 6.99
N ASP A 244 8.80 -5.21 7.53
CA ASP A 244 7.35 -5.38 7.76
C ASP A 244 6.49 -4.91 6.57
N HIS A 245 7.09 -4.29 5.55
CA HIS A 245 6.43 -3.76 4.36
C HIS A 245 7.32 -3.91 3.12
N LEU A 246 7.60 -5.16 2.76
CA LEU A 246 8.36 -5.50 1.56
C LEU A 246 7.44 -5.55 0.34
N SER A 247 7.65 -4.67 -0.64
CA SER A 247 6.96 -4.75 -1.94
C SER A 247 7.86 -5.42 -2.97
N PHE A 248 7.37 -6.47 -3.62
CA PHE A 248 8.01 -7.01 -4.81
C PHE A 248 7.78 -6.04 -5.98
N THR A 249 8.84 -5.39 -6.46
CA THR A 249 8.72 -4.38 -7.53
C THR A 249 10.01 -4.23 -8.33
N ALA A 250 9.98 -3.44 -9.39
CA ALA A 250 11.15 -3.07 -10.16
C ALA A 250 11.61 -1.64 -9.86
N LEU A 251 12.92 -1.46 -9.67
CA LEU A 251 13.56 -0.17 -9.51
C LEU A 251 14.59 0.08 -10.62
N GLY A 252 14.72 1.34 -11.02
CA GLY A 252 15.83 1.77 -11.85
C GLY A 252 15.50 2.89 -12.83
N PRO A 253 16.51 3.38 -13.57
CA PRO A 253 16.31 4.45 -14.54
C PRO A 253 15.30 4.14 -15.64
N LYS A 254 15.13 2.85 -15.99
CA LYS A 254 14.19 2.39 -17.03
C LYS A 254 12.73 2.54 -16.59
N VAL A 255 12.44 2.16 -15.34
CA VAL A 255 11.11 2.35 -14.71
C VAL A 255 10.71 3.83 -14.74
N ASN A 256 11.60 4.71 -14.27
CA ASN A 256 11.35 6.16 -14.27
C ASN A 256 11.20 6.75 -15.67
N ARG A 257 11.89 6.17 -16.67
CA ARG A 257 11.79 6.63 -18.06
C ARG A 257 10.47 6.18 -18.69
N ALA A 258 10.01 4.96 -18.43
CA ALA A 258 8.70 4.47 -18.90
C ALA A 258 7.56 5.40 -18.45
N ALA A 259 7.52 5.78 -17.17
CA ALA A 259 6.53 6.74 -16.64
C ALA A 259 6.59 8.11 -17.35
N ARG A 260 7.79 8.59 -17.69
CA ARG A 260 7.94 9.85 -18.43
C ARG A 260 7.54 9.72 -19.91
N VAL A 261 7.72 8.56 -20.51
CA VAL A 261 7.29 8.26 -21.88
C VAL A 261 5.77 8.19 -21.95
N GLU A 262 5.13 7.58 -20.95
CA GLU A 262 3.67 7.59 -20.81
C GLU A 262 3.16 9.03 -20.79
N ALA A 263 3.70 9.89 -19.92
CA ALA A 263 3.26 11.28 -19.81
C ALA A 263 3.37 12.08 -21.14
N LEU A 264 4.29 11.70 -22.04
CA LEU A 264 4.41 12.32 -23.37
C LEU A 264 3.27 11.95 -24.33
N CYS A 265 2.52 10.90 -24.05
CA CYS A 265 1.33 10.51 -24.81
C CYS A 265 0.32 11.66 -24.86
N LYS A 266 0.23 12.47 -23.80
CA LYS A 266 -0.60 13.69 -23.76
C LYS A 266 -0.07 14.77 -24.70
N THR A 267 1.24 15.02 -24.67
CA THR A 267 1.91 16.04 -25.51
C THR A 267 1.81 15.73 -26.99
N TYR A 268 2.00 14.46 -27.37
CA TYR A 268 1.98 14.01 -28.77
C TYR A 268 0.62 13.46 -29.22
N GLN A 269 -0.40 13.53 -28.35
CA GLN A 269 -1.76 13.08 -28.63
C GLN A 269 -1.81 11.67 -29.24
N CYS A 270 -1.09 10.73 -28.63
CA CYS A 270 -0.90 9.39 -29.16
C CYS A 270 -1.02 8.34 -28.07
N ASP A 271 -1.71 7.24 -28.35
CA ASP A 271 -2.14 6.31 -27.30
C ASP A 271 -1.03 5.37 -26.83
N LEU A 272 -0.01 5.14 -27.67
CA LEU A 272 1.12 4.27 -27.36
C LEU A 272 2.44 4.88 -27.85
N LEU A 273 3.36 5.10 -26.90
CA LEU A 273 4.74 5.47 -27.14
C LEU A 273 5.69 4.40 -26.59
N ILE A 274 6.70 4.06 -27.38
CA ILE A 274 7.77 3.16 -26.95
C ILE A 274 9.14 3.82 -27.13
N THR A 275 10.12 3.47 -26.30
CA THR A 275 11.49 3.94 -26.53
C THR A 275 12.18 3.19 -27.67
N GLU A 276 13.26 3.75 -28.20
CA GLU A 276 14.16 3.06 -29.14
C GLU A 276 14.64 1.69 -28.63
N ALA A 277 14.82 1.55 -27.31
CA ALA A 277 15.26 0.29 -26.71
C ALA A 277 14.21 -0.83 -26.87
N VAL A 278 12.93 -0.48 -26.73
CA VAL A 278 11.82 -1.41 -26.98
C VAL A 278 11.79 -1.77 -28.46
N LYS A 279 11.82 -0.77 -29.36
CA LYS A 279 11.76 -0.99 -30.82
C LYS A 279 12.85 -1.93 -31.32
N LYS A 280 14.08 -1.78 -30.82
CA LYS A 280 15.21 -2.65 -31.19
C LYS A 280 15.08 -4.09 -30.68
N ALA A 281 14.32 -4.29 -29.60
CA ALA A 281 14.11 -5.59 -28.98
C ALA A 281 12.86 -6.32 -29.51
N LEU A 282 12.01 -5.64 -30.29
CA LEU A 282 10.86 -6.27 -30.93
C LEU A 282 11.31 -7.27 -32.00
N THR A 283 10.65 -8.43 -32.03
CA THR A 283 10.75 -9.41 -33.12
C THR A 283 9.45 -9.59 -33.88
N ILE A 284 8.40 -8.87 -33.46
CA ILE A 284 7.12 -8.78 -34.16
C ILE A 284 7.11 -7.58 -35.11
N GLU A 285 6.39 -7.69 -36.22
CA GLU A 285 6.13 -6.56 -37.10
C GLU A 285 5.20 -5.56 -36.41
N GLN A 286 5.56 -4.27 -36.48
CA GLN A 286 4.77 -3.15 -35.98
C GLN A 286 4.86 -1.99 -36.96
N VAL A 287 3.78 -1.23 -37.07
CA VAL A 287 3.75 -0.01 -37.89
C VAL A 287 4.03 1.17 -36.99
N PHE A 288 5.09 1.90 -37.32
CA PHE A 288 5.51 3.10 -36.60
C PHE A 288 5.06 4.33 -37.38
N GLU A 289 4.23 5.18 -36.77
CA GLU A 289 3.70 6.37 -37.43
C GLU A 289 4.71 7.51 -37.47
N SER A 290 5.45 7.68 -36.38
CA SER A 290 6.38 8.79 -36.18
C SER A 290 7.41 8.47 -35.10
N ASP A 291 8.51 9.22 -35.10
CA ASP A 291 9.52 9.23 -34.06
C ASP A 291 9.80 10.66 -33.57
N TYR A 292 10.20 10.75 -32.30
CA TYR A 292 10.51 12.02 -31.63
C TYR A 292 11.78 11.89 -30.81
N ASP A 293 12.65 12.90 -30.87
CA ASP A 293 13.76 13.09 -29.94
C ASP A 293 13.32 14.02 -28.81
N VAL A 294 13.29 13.51 -27.57
CA VAL A 294 12.72 14.22 -26.42
C VAL A 294 13.70 14.39 -25.28
N TYR A 295 13.63 15.55 -24.61
CA TYR A 295 14.33 15.79 -23.35
C TYR A 295 13.43 15.38 -22.18
N LEU A 296 13.91 14.42 -21.39
CA LEU A 296 13.20 13.94 -20.22
C LEU A 296 13.85 14.52 -18.96
N LYS A 297 13.05 15.08 -18.05
CA LYS A 297 13.53 15.68 -16.80
C LYS A 297 14.48 14.73 -16.05
N GLY A 298 15.70 15.15 -15.75
CA GLY A 298 16.68 14.31 -15.04
C GLY A 298 17.37 13.24 -15.90
N ILE A 299 17.24 13.31 -17.23
CA ILE A 299 18.05 12.57 -18.20
C ILE A 299 18.84 13.60 -19.02
N SER A 300 20.16 13.48 -19.02
CA SER A 300 21.05 14.45 -19.69
C SER A 300 21.07 14.32 -21.21
N GLU A 301 20.73 13.14 -21.73
CA GLU A 301 20.72 12.83 -23.17
C GLU A 301 19.28 12.81 -23.70
N THR A 302 19.14 13.15 -24.99
CA THR A 302 17.85 13.02 -25.69
C THR A 302 17.44 11.55 -25.74
N THR A 303 16.16 11.30 -25.50
CA THR A 303 15.57 9.96 -25.61
C THR A 303 14.78 9.91 -26.91
N LYS A 304 15.05 8.92 -27.75
CA LYS A 304 14.26 8.66 -28.95
C LYS A 304 13.05 7.79 -28.62
N VAL A 305 11.87 8.26 -28.97
CA VAL A 305 10.58 7.58 -28.76
C VAL A 305 9.84 7.41 -30.08
N TRP A 306 9.03 6.36 -30.18
CA TRP A 306 8.31 5.96 -31.39
C TRP A 306 6.84 5.80 -31.08
N LYS A 307 6.00 6.39 -31.93
CA LYS A 307 4.56 6.19 -31.91
C LYS A 307 4.22 4.93 -32.71
N ILE A 308 3.50 4.01 -32.07
CA ILE A 308 2.94 2.82 -32.74
C ILE A 308 1.53 3.14 -33.23
N SER A 309 1.18 2.69 -34.43
CA SER A 309 -0.18 2.84 -34.94
C SER A 309 -1.15 1.89 -34.25
N SER A 310 -2.26 2.41 -33.75
CA SER A 310 -3.33 1.57 -33.24
C SER A 310 -3.90 0.70 -34.39
N PRO A 311 -4.05 -0.62 -34.22
CA PRO A 311 -4.57 -1.49 -35.26
C PRO A 311 -6.05 -1.14 -35.55
N ALA A 312 -6.33 -0.66 -36.77
CA ALA A 312 -7.68 -0.39 -37.24
C ALA A 312 -8.55 -1.66 -37.23
N LYS A 313 -9.86 -1.51 -36.92
CA LYS A 313 -10.87 -2.58 -36.79
C LYS A 313 -10.74 -3.69 -37.85
N GLY A 314 -10.06 -4.78 -37.48
CA GLY A 314 -10.20 -6.09 -38.09
C GLY A 314 -11.14 -6.92 -37.24
N ARG A 315 -12.38 -7.08 -37.69
CA ARG A 315 -13.38 -7.98 -37.07
C ARG A 315 -12.85 -9.41 -37.19
N GLN A 316 -12.14 -9.91 -36.16
CA GLN A 316 -11.88 -11.34 -36.02
C GLN A 316 -12.99 -11.96 -35.17
N VAL A 317 -13.77 -12.79 -35.86
CA VAL A 317 -14.81 -13.66 -35.31
C VAL A 317 -14.13 -14.82 -34.58
N GLY A 318 -14.60 -15.09 -33.36
CA GLY A 318 -14.67 -16.44 -32.83
C GLY A 318 -13.49 -16.95 -32.00
N LYS A 319 -13.41 -16.49 -30.75
CA LYS A 319 -13.45 -17.43 -29.63
C LYS A 319 -14.47 -16.89 -28.65
N THR A 320 -15.55 -17.64 -28.47
CA THR A 320 -16.45 -17.46 -27.34
C THR A 320 -15.60 -17.72 -26.11
N TYR A 321 -15.11 -16.64 -25.49
CA TYR A 321 -14.60 -16.72 -24.14
C TYR A 321 -15.85 -16.80 -23.27
N GLU A 322 -16.00 -17.95 -22.61
CA GLU A 322 -16.90 -18.07 -21.49
C GLU A 322 -16.60 -16.91 -20.54
N GLN A 323 -17.65 -16.20 -20.15
CA GLN A 323 -17.59 -15.12 -19.20
C GLN A 323 -17.07 -15.68 -17.88
N ASP A 324 -15.79 -15.50 -17.59
CA ASP A 324 -15.40 -15.24 -16.21
C ASP A 324 -15.79 -13.79 -15.94
N THR A 325 -17.09 -13.60 -15.67
CA THR A 325 -17.50 -12.57 -14.72
C THR A 325 -16.60 -12.70 -13.51
N ASP A 326 -16.07 -11.58 -12.98
CA ASP A 326 -15.64 -11.48 -11.58
C ASP A 326 -16.50 -12.45 -10.80
N MET A 327 -15.93 -13.53 -10.28
CA MET A 327 -16.68 -14.50 -9.48
C MET A 327 -17.49 -13.65 -8.50
N ASP A 328 -18.82 -13.69 -8.65
CA ASP A 328 -19.73 -13.35 -7.57
C ASP A 328 -19.13 -14.05 -6.36
N ILE A 329 -18.54 -13.29 -5.44
CA ILE A 329 -18.08 -13.85 -4.18
C ILE A 329 -19.39 -14.23 -3.50
N GLN A 330 -19.83 -15.47 -3.70
CA GLN A 330 -20.99 -16.01 -3.00
C GLN A 330 -20.56 -16.16 -1.55
N VAL A 331 -20.86 -15.13 -0.77
CA VAL A 331 -20.72 -15.14 0.68
C VAL A 331 -22.03 -15.65 1.23
N ASP A 332 -22.05 -16.89 1.69
CA ASP A 332 -23.26 -17.50 2.27
C ASP A 332 -23.49 -17.03 3.69
N ASN A 333 -22.41 -16.73 4.43
CA ASN A 333 -22.48 -16.31 5.83
C ASN A 333 -21.25 -15.50 6.25
N LEU A 334 -21.41 -14.75 7.35
CA LEU A 334 -20.37 -13.88 7.92
C LEU A 334 -19.06 -14.62 8.29
N PRO A 335 -19.07 -15.82 8.92
CA PRO A 335 -17.84 -16.55 9.25
C PRO A 335 -16.89 -16.81 8.07
N GLN A 336 -17.42 -17.00 6.85
CA GLN A 336 -16.60 -17.29 5.67
C GLN A 336 -15.60 -16.18 5.33
N VAL A 337 -15.93 -14.91 5.63
CA VAL A 337 -15.17 -13.74 5.19
C VAL A 337 -14.70 -12.83 6.33
N ILE A 338 -15.42 -12.80 7.46
CA ILE A 338 -14.99 -12.06 8.66
C ILE A 338 -14.00 -12.88 9.51
N GLY A 339 -14.09 -14.22 9.46
CA GLY A 339 -13.37 -15.10 10.39
C GLY A 339 -14.04 -15.16 11.77
N THR A 340 -13.68 -16.15 12.59
CA THR A 340 -14.23 -16.34 13.94
C THR A 340 -13.27 -17.19 14.80
N PRO A 341 -13.03 -16.85 16.07
CA PRO A 341 -13.53 -15.65 16.78
C PRO A 341 -12.86 -14.37 16.30
N VAL A 342 -13.53 -13.23 16.47
CA VAL A 342 -13.05 -11.91 16.03
C VAL A 342 -13.24 -10.87 17.12
N ILE A 343 -12.35 -9.88 17.18
CA ILE A 343 -12.51 -8.72 18.06
C ILE A 343 -13.49 -7.73 17.42
N VAL A 344 -14.39 -7.15 18.21
CA VAL A 344 -15.45 -6.27 17.72
C VAL A 344 -15.62 -5.04 18.60
N VAL A 345 -16.07 -3.96 17.98
CA VAL A 345 -16.55 -2.77 18.68
C VAL A 345 -18.06 -2.89 18.80
N ALA A 346 -18.57 -3.02 20.03
CA ALA A 346 -19.98 -3.15 20.31
C ALA A 346 -20.51 -1.89 21.00
N ALA A 347 -21.69 -1.45 20.55
CA ALA A 347 -22.36 -0.26 21.02
C ALA A 347 -23.80 -0.61 21.46
N ARG A 348 -24.09 -0.36 22.73
CA ARG A 348 -25.45 -0.39 23.28
C ARG A 348 -25.97 1.03 23.34
N TYR A 349 -27.24 1.20 22.96
CA TYR A 349 -27.92 2.49 23.05
C TYR A 349 -29.09 2.38 24.02
N SER A 350 -29.10 3.31 24.97
CA SER A 350 -30.24 3.59 25.85
C SER A 350 -30.74 5.01 25.59
N ALA A 351 -31.88 5.38 26.17
CA ALA A 351 -32.53 6.67 25.88
C ALA A 351 -31.61 7.89 26.07
N ASP A 352 -30.66 7.84 27.01
CA ASP A 352 -29.78 8.96 27.34
C ASP A 352 -28.28 8.63 27.18
N GLU A 353 -27.91 7.35 27.07
CA GLU A 353 -26.51 6.92 27.09
C GLU A 353 -26.15 5.98 25.93
N LEU A 354 -25.01 6.27 25.31
CA LEU A 354 -24.33 5.39 24.36
C LEU A 354 -23.17 4.72 25.12
N GLU A 355 -23.28 3.41 25.32
CA GLU A 355 -22.21 2.61 25.94
C GLU A 355 -21.43 1.88 24.86
N LEU A 356 -20.12 2.05 24.87
CA LEU A 356 -19.19 1.44 23.93
C LEU A 356 -18.25 0.50 24.68
N TYR A 357 -18.03 -0.68 24.14
CA TYR A 357 -17.07 -1.63 24.68
C TYR A 357 -16.48 -2.49 23.57
N VAL A 358 -15.26 -2.96 23.79
CA VAL A 358 -14.62 -3.92 22.90
C VAL A 358 -14.90 -5.31 23.43
N ALA A 359 -15.37 -6.19 22.55
CA ALA A 359 -15.79 -7.54 22.89
C ALA A 359 -15.17 -8.54 21.93
N GLN A 360 -15.22 -9.82 22.29
CA GLN A 360 -14.94 -10.91 21.36
C GLN A 360 -16.27 -11.42 20.83
N ALA A 361 -16.38 -11.61 19.52
CA ALA A 361 -17.52 -12.22 18.88
C ALA A 361 -17.15 -13.59 18.31
N LYS A 362 -18.00 -14.59 18.56
CA LYS A 362 -17.98 -15.85 17.84
C LYS A 362 -19.14 -15.87 16.86
N LEU A 363 -18.84 -15.88 15.57
CA LEU A 363 -19.84 -15.93 14.51
C LEU A 363 -20.27 -17.36 14.25
N GLN A 364 -21.57 -17.55 14.07
CA GLN A 364 -22.21 -18.83 13.76
C GLN A 364 -22.60 -18.89 12.27
N ALA A 365 -22.78 -20.11 11.73
CA ALA A 365 -23.06 -20.32 10.32
C ALA A 365 -24.40 -19.70 9.84
N ASN A 366 -25.32 -19.43 10.77
CA ASN A 366 -26.61 -18.77 10.53
C ASN A 366 -26.54 -17.25 10.79
N ASN A 367 -25.35 -16.65 10.72
CA ASN A 367 -25.08 -15.23 10.98
C ASN A 367 -25.40 -14.74 12.41
N GLN A 368 -25.76 -15.63 13.34
CA GLN A 368 -25.89 -15.28 14.76
C GLN A 368 -24.52 -15.11 15.41
N LEU A 369 -24.47 -14.37 16.51
CA LEU A 369 -23.23 -14.09 17.22
C LEU A 369 -23.37 -14.43 18.70
N SER A 370 -22.34 -15.07 19.25
CA SER A 370 -22.13 -15.09 20.69
C SER A 370 -21.10 -14.01 21.03
N LEU A 371 -21.52 -13.00 21.80
CA LEU A 371 -20.64 -11.93 22.29
C LEU A 371 -20.11 -12.27 23.68
N TYR A 372 -18.80 -12.09 23.85
CA TYR A 372 -18.11 -12.19 25.13
C TYR A 372 -17.68 -10.79 25.57
N LEU A 373 -18.35 -10.29 26.60
CA LEU A 373 -18.20 -8.94 27.14
C LEU A 373 -17.05 -8.87 28.16
N PRO A 374 -16.32 -7.74 28.22
CA PRO A 374 -15.34 -7.50 29.26
C PRO A 374 -16.02 -7.37 30.64
N LYS A 375 -15.23 -7.58 31.71
CA LYS A 375 -15.72 -7.47 33.09
C LYS A 375 -16.30 -6.09 33.36
N GLY A 376 -17.48 -6.04 33.98
CA GLY A 376 -18.18 -4.80 34.32
C GLY A 376 -19.23 -4.34 33.30
N HIS A 377 -19.27 -4.97 32.12
CA HIS A 377 -20.33 -4.74 31.12
C HIS A 377 -21.30 -5.90 31.11
N THR A 378 -22.60 -5.61 31.13
CA THR A 378 -23.67 -6.61 31.11
C THR A 378 -24.75 -6.22 30.12
N LEU A 379 -25.32 -7.21 29.44
CA LEU A 379 -26.46 -7.05 28.54
C LEU A 379 -27.64 -7.89 29.03
N GLN A 380 -28.85 -7.41 28.78
CA GLN A 380 -30.09 -8.10 29.15
C GLN A 380 -30.82 -8.65 27.92
N ALA A 381 -31.55 -9.74 28.10
CA ALA A 381 -32.39 -10.29 27.05
C ALA A 381 -33.42 -9.26 26.57
N GLY A 382 -33.53 -9.10 25.26
CA GLY A 382 -34.38 -8.10 24.61
C GLY A 382 -33.69 -6.79 24.26
N GLU A 383 -32.50 -6.51 24.80
CA GLU A 383 -31.73 -5.32 24.44
C GLU A 383 -31.20 -5.40 22.99
N TYR A 384 -30.97 -4.22 22.42
CA TYR A 384 -30.41 -4.06 21.08
C TYR A 384 -28.95 -3.59 21.16
N VAL A 385 -28.12 -4.22 20.34
CA VAL A 385 -26.69 -3.91 20.27
C VAL A 385 -26.31 -3.76 18.81
N THR A 386 -25.49 -2.76 18.51
CA THR A 386 -24.79 -2.67 17.23
C THR A 386 -23.38 -3.19 17.40
N VAL A 387 -22.94 -4.06 16.50
CA VAL A 387 -21.60 -4.65 16.51
C VAL A 387 -20.92 -4.30 15.19
N HIS A 388 -19.77 -3.65 15.26
CA HIS A 388 -18.93 -3.49 14.09
C HIS A 388 -18.11 -4.76 13.86
N LEU A 389 -18.22 -5.32 12.66
CA LEU A 389 -17.44 -6.46 12.19
C LEU A 389 -16.58 -6.00 11.02
N ASP A 390 -15.27 -6.25 11.08
CA ASP A 390 -14.31 -6.01 10.01
C ASP A 390 -13.25 -7.14 10.07
N ASN A 391 -12.91 -7.72 8.92
CA ASN A 391 -11.93 -8.82 8.84
C ASN A 391 -10.47 -8.37 8.98
N ARG A 392 -10.23 -7.07 9.21
CA ARG A 392 -8.94 -6.49 9.59
C ARG A 392 -8.81 -6.27 11.10
N THR A 393 -9.90 -6.35 11.86
CA THR A 393 -9.85 -6.12 13.31
C THR A 393 -9.05 -7.24 13.98
N GLY A 394 -7.95 -6.89 14.65
CA GLY A 394 -7.06 -7.87 15.31
C GLY A 394 -6.07 -8.59 14.38
N VAL A 395 -5.83 -8.12 13.15
CA VAL A 395 -4.81 -8.68 12.24
C VAL A 395 -3.45 -7.99 12.44
N ASP A 396 -2.41 -8.78 12.73
CA ASP A 396 -1.07 -8.30 13.13
C ASP A 396 -0.26 -7.66 11.99
N GLU A 397 -0.44 -8.11 10.74
CA GLU A 397 0.30 -7.62 9.56
C GLU A 397 -0.61 -6.80 8.62
N PHE A 398 -0.05 -5.85 7.88
CA PHE A 398 -0.80 -5.13 6.84
C PHE A 398 -0.69 -5.96 5.56
N ASP A 399 -1.80 -6.59 5.17
CA ASP A 399 -1.90 -7.35 3.93
C ASP A 399 -2.64 -6.49 2.89
N ALA A 400 -1.92 -6.09 1.84
CA ALA A 400 -2.47 -5.27 0.76
C ALA A 400 -3.37 -6.05 -0.20
N ASP A 401 -3.29 -7.40 -0.17
CA ASP A 401 -4.10 -8.31 -0.97
C ASP A 401 -5.37 -8.77 -0.22
N LEU A 402 -5.48 -8.44 1.08
CA LEU A 402 -6.64 -8.76 1.91
C LEU A 402 -7.87 -7.97 1.45
N ARG A 403 -8.85 -8.71 0.92
CA ARG A 403 -10.19 -8.18 0.61
C ARG A 403 -10.87 -7.75 1.91
N VAL A 404 -11.20 -6.47 2.03
CA VAL A 404 -11.76 -5.90 3.26
C VAL A 404 -13.28 -6.03 3.28
N PHE A 405 -13.79 -6.87 4.17
CA PHE A 405 -15.22 -7.05 4.42
C PHE A 405 -15.59 -6.38 5.73
N ARG A 406 -16.66 -5.60 5.72
CA ARG A 406 -17.11 -4.86 6.91
C ARG A 406 -18.62 -4.71 6.98
N THR A 407 -19.15 -4.65 8.20
CA THR A 407 -20.57 -4.39 8.42
C THR A 407 -20.87 -3.68 9.75
N SER A 408 -22.03 -3.04 9.83
CA SER A 408 -22.66 -2.57 11.06
C SER A 408 -23.80 -3.52 11.41
N TYR A 409 -23.48 -4.57 12.16
CA TYR A 409 -24.43 -5.62 12.50
C TYR A 409 -25.39 -5.15 13.60
N LYS A 410 -26.70 -5.24 13.37
CA LYS A 410 -27.75 -4.97 14.36
C LYS A 410 -28.20 -6.29 14.96
N GLY A 411 -27.95 -6.45 16.25
CA GLY A 411 -28.32 -7.63 17.02
C GLY A 411 -29.40 -7.35 18.05
N LYS A 412 -30.20 -8.38 18.33
CA LYS A 412 -31.08 -8.44 19.51
C LYS A 412 -30.57 -9.52 20.45
N VAL A 413 -30.39 -9.18 21.73
CA VAL A 413 -29.99 -10.14 22.76
C VAL A 413 -31.16 -11.12 22.98
N THR A 414 -30.90 -12.41 22.77
CA THR A 414 -31.92 -13.46 22.93
C THR A 414 -31.69 -14.33 24.15
N GLN A 415 -30.43 -14.60 24.47
CA GLN A 415 -30.03 -15.41 25.60
C GLN A 415 -28.84 -14.76 26.31
N VAL A 416 -28.89 -14.76 27.64
CA VAL A 416 -27.77 -14.38 28.51
C VAL A 416 -27.35 -15.65 29.22
N HIS A 417 -26.12 -16.11 28.99
CA HIS A 417 -25.62 -17.36 29.57
C HIS A 417 -25.00 -17.13 30.94
N ASP A 418 -24.21 -16.06 31.07
CA ASP A 418 -23.62 -15.60 32.31
C ASP A 418 -23.38 -14.08 32.26
N ALA A 419 -22.66 -13.53 33.25
CA ALA A 419 -22.38 -12.10 33.34
C ALA A 419 -21.52 -11.54 32.19
N HIS A 420 -20.91 -12.40 31.37
CA HIS A 420 -19.95 -12.01 30.36
C HIS A 420 -20.27 -12.57 28.97
N SER A 421 -21.34 -13.34 28.79
CA SER A 421 -21.64 -13.96 27.50
C SER A 421 -23.13 -13.92 27.15
N VAL A 422 -23.40 -13.44 25.93
CA VAL A 422 -24.76 -13.31 25.39
C VAL A 422 -24.85 -13.75 23.93
N ASP A 423 -26.01 -14.23 23.51
CA ASP A 423 -26.30 -14.55 22.11
C ASP A 423 -27.17 -13.48 21.47
N LEU A 424 -26.76 -13.08 20.27
CA LEU A 424 -27.43 -12.11 19.42
C LEU A 424 -28.03 -12.80 18.19
N THR A 425 -29.32 -12.57 17.95
CA THR A 425 -29.94 -12.85 16.66
C THR A 425 -29.87 -11.66 15.74
N VAL A 426 -29.82 -11.93 14.43
CA VAL A 426 -29.78 -10.91 13.39
C VAL A 426 -31.07 -10.09 13.41
N ARG A 427 -30.92 -8.78 13.48
CA ARG A 427 -32.00 -7.82 13.19
C ARG A 427 -31.82 -7.22 11.81
N ASP A 428 -30.59 -6.80 11.50
CA ASP A 428 -30.22 -6.19 10.22
C ASP A 428 -28.70 -6.13 10.08
N PHE A 429 -28.16 -6.48 8.92
CA PHE A 429 -26.82 -6.10 8.54
C PHE A 429 -26.70 -6.05 7.02
N SER A 430 -25.72 -5.25 6.57
CA SER A 430 -25.29 -5.16 5.18
C SER A 430 -23.78 -5.34 5.17
N LEU A 431 -23.31 -6.49 4.71
CA LEU A 431 -21.90 -6.81 4.57
C LEU A 431 -21.40 -6.21 3.27
N VAL A 432 -20.37 -5.37 3.38
CA VAL A 432 -19.84 -4.61 2.26
C VAL A 432 -18.39 -5.01 1.98
N HIS A 433 -18.06 -5.23 0.71
CA HIS A 433 -16.71 -5.31 0.18
C HIS A 433 -16.51 -4.18 -0.84
N GLY A 434 -15.52 -3.32 -0.61
CA GLY A 434 -15.39 -2.08 -1.37
C GLY A 434 -16.62 -1.18 -1.19
N ILE A 435 -17.46 -1.10 -2.22
CA ILE A 435 -18.71 -0.32 -2.26
C ILE A 435 -19.96 -1.19 -2.44
N SER A 436 -19.81 -2.50 -2.63
CA SER A 436 -20.90 -3.42 -2.94
C SER A 436 -21.36 -4.15 -1.69
N GLU A 437 -22.68 -4.22 -1.50
CA GLU A 437 -23.29 -5.16 -0.56
C GLU A 437 -23.16 -6.58 -1.13
N VAL A 438 -22.43 -7.44 -0.43
CA VAL A 438 -22.14 -8.82 -0.86
C VAL A 438 -22.98 -9.86 -0.11
N LEU A 439 -23.47 -9.51 1.07
CA LEU A 439 -24.40 -10.31 1.87
C LEU A 439 -25.22 -9.36 2.74
N ALA A 440 -26.54 -9.53 2.78
CA ALA A 440 -27.39 -8.82 3.71
C ALA A 440 -28.44 -9.73 4.27
N GLU A 441 -28.75 -9.52 5.54
CA GLU A 441 -29.82 -10.24 6.23
C GLU A 441 -30.59 -9.25 7.09
N LYS A 442 -31.91 -9.39 7.08
CA LYS A 442 -32.83 -8.49 7.76
C LYS A 442 -33.97 -9.28 8.35
N GLU A 443 -34.31 -8.99 9.60
CA GLU A 443 -35.48 -9.54 10.26
C GLU A 443 -36.75 -9.21 9.44
N PRO A 444 -37.64 -10.18 9.18
CA PRO A 444 -38.84 -9.95 8.40
C PRO A 444 -39.67 -8.77 8.93
N GLY A 445 -39.93 -7.78 8.07
CA GLY A 445 -40.71 -6.59 8.41
C GLY A 445 -39.93 -5.51 9.16
N TYR A 446 -38.67 -5.72 9.49
CA TYR A 446 -37.82 -4.68 10.08
C TYR A 446 -37.54 -3.57 9.07
N ARG A 447 -37.58 -2.32 9.54
CA ARG A 447 -37.07 -1.15 8.85
C ARG A 447 -36.21 -0.37 9.83
N PHE A 448 -35.04 0.06 9.38
CA PHE A 448 -34.19 0.91 10.21
C PHE A 448 -34.97 2.15 10.66
N PRO A 449 -34.96 2.50 11.97
CA PRO A 449 -35.75 3.61 12.49
C PRO A 449 -35.46 4.92 11.73
N THR A 450 -36.52 5.57 11.26
CA THR A 450 -36.39 6.90 10.67
C THR A 450 -36.07 7.92 11.77
N ASP A 451 -34.92 8.58 11.64
CA ASP A 451 -34.54 9.66 12.55
C ASP A 451 -35.21 10.97 12.14
N GLY A 452 -36.25 11.37 12.87
CA GLY A 452 -37.02 12.59 12.63
C GLY A 452 -36.38 13.88 13.16
N ARG A 453 -35.21 13.80 13.82
CA ARG A 453 -34.50 15.01 14.29
C ARG A 453 -34.08 15.86 13.08
N PRO A 454 -34.20 17.20 13.15
CA PRO A 454 -33.83 18.08 12.04
C PRO A 454 -32.31 18.07 11.84
N LEU A 455 -31.87 18.21 10.59
CA LEU A 455 -30.47 18.45 10.28
C LEU A 455 -30.08 19.84 10.78
N GLN A 456 -29.04 19.92 11.60
CA GLN A 456 -28.43 21.17 12.07
C GLN A 456 -27.00 21.25 11.54
N ALA A 457 -26.55 22.47 11.22
CA ALA A 457 -25.13 22.66 10.90
C ALA A 457 -24.29 22.30 12.13
N LEU A 458 -23.20 21.57 11.91
CA LEU A 458 -22.27 21.26 13.00
C LEU A 458 -21.65 22.57 13.52
N PRO A 459 -21.40 22.67 14.83
CA PRO A 459 -20.67 23.80 15.38
C PRO A 459 -19.27 23.87 14.76
N ILE A 460 -18.73 25.08 14.64
CA ILE A 460 -17.37 25.29 14.16
C ILE A 460 -16.39 24.84 15.24
N THR A 461 -15.30 24.18 14.82
CA THR A 461 -14.25 23.68 15.71
C THR A 461 -13.79 24.74 16.71
N PRO A 462 -13.66 24.40 18.01
CA PRO A 462 -13.16 25.32 19.04
C PRO A 462 -11.62 25.45 19.03
N MET A 463 -10.96 24.80 18.07
CA MET A 463 -9.51 24.74 17.95
C MET A 463 -8.89 26.12 17.67
N THR A 464 -7.99 26.58 18.54
CA THR A 464 -7.31 27.88 18.42
C THR A 464 -5.85 27.78 17.99
N GLN A 465 -5.28 26.56 17.98
CA GLN A 465 -3.89 26.29 17.61
C GLN A 465 -3.79 25.04 16.73
N MET A 466 -2.68 24.89 16.00
CA MET A 466 -2.45 23.69 15.18
C MET A 466 -2.32 22.47 16.13
N PRO A 467 -3.08 21.39 15.90
CA PRO A 467 -2.98 20.20 16.73
C PRO A 467 -1.65 19.48 16.50
N VAL A 468 -1.12 18.87 17.55
CA VAL A 468 0.05 17.99 17.46
C VAL A 468 -0.45 16.57 17.20
N PHE A 469 -0.17 16.04 16.02
CA PHE A 469 -0.58 14.68 15.66
C PHE A 469 0.30 13.64 16.34
N ALA A 470 -0.32 12.59 16.87
CA ALA A 470 0.39 11.53 17.59
C ALA A 470 1.33 10.76 16.65
N LYS A 471 2.60 10.59 17.04
CA LYS A 471 3.62 9.89 16.21
C LYS A 471 3.28 8.43 15.89
N GLN A 472 2.45 7.79 16.71
CA GLN A 472 1.98 6.42 16.50
C GLN A 472 0.79 6.33 15.53
N ALA A 473 0.20 7.47 15.14
CA ALA A 473 -0.97 7.52 14.26
C ALA A 473 -0.71 6.97 12.84
N HIS A 474 0.54 6.78 12.43
CA HIS A 474 0.90 6.11 11.17
C HIS A 474 0.63 4.59 11.19
N ASN A 475 0.45 3.98 12.37
CA ASN A 475 0.29 2.53 12.53
C ASN A 475 -1.15 2.10 12.87
N ASN A 476 -2.09 3.03 13.06
CA ASN A 476 -3.47 2.67 13.44
C ASN A 476 -4.22 2.07 12.24
N LYS A 477 -4.61 0.80 12.35
CA LYS A 477 -5.19 0.05 11.23
C LYS A 477 -6.71 0.25 11.06
N VAL A 478 -7.45 0.44 12.16
CA VAL A 478 -8.92 0.60 12.12
C VAL A 478 -9.37 1.67 13.13
N GLY A 479 -10.16 2.64 12.64
CA GLY A 479 -10.87 3.62 13.46
C GLY A 479 -12.37 3.53 13.21
N VAL A 480 -13.16 3.26 14.24
CA VAL A 480 -14.61 3.03 14.12
C VAL A 480 -15.36 4.21 14.74
N LEU A 481 -16.04 4.98 13.90
CA LEU A 481 -16.98 6.01 14.33
C LEU A 481 -18.32 5.36 14.70
N VAL A 482 -18.84 5.72 15.87
CA VAL A 482 -20.16 5.31 16.34
C VAL A 482 -21.04 6.55 16.51
N THR A 483 -22.06 6.67 15.66
CA THR A 483 -22.98 7.81 15.65
C THR A 483 -24.30 7.47 16.35
N ARG A 484 -24.91 8.47 17.00
CA ARG A 484 -26.20 8.33 17.69
C ARG A 484 -27.36 8.47 16.71
N THR A 485 -28.17 7.42 16.59
CA THR A 485 -29.42 7.40 15.80
C THR A 485 -30.58 6.97 16.70
N VAL A 486 -31.82 7.27 16.30
CA VAL A 486 -33.02 6.91 17.06
C VAL A 486 -33.04 5.39 17.31
N GLU A 487 -33.11 5.00 18.59
CA GLU A 487 -33.20 3.64 19.12
C GLU A 487 -32.01 2.69 18.89
N GLN A 488 -31.18 2.91 17.87
CA GLN A 488 -30.03 2.06 17.57
C GLN A 488 -28.89 2.86 16.96
N PRO A 489 -27.63 2.77 17.41
CA PRO A 489 -26.51 3.55 16.88
C PRO A 489 -26.01 2.98 15.55
N HIS A 490 -25.19 3.73 14.81
CA HIS A 490 -24.56 3.25 13.57
C HIS A 490 -23.04 3.33 13.63
N THR A 491 -22.37 2.28 13.15
CA THR A 491 -20.90 2.15 13.18
C THR A 491 -20.32 2.25 11.77
N THR A 492 -19.24 3.01 11.58
CA THR A 492 -18.55 3.13 10.29
C THR A 492 -17.05 3.23 10.49
N VAL A 493 -16.26 2.52 9.67
CA VAL A 493 -14.81 2.70 9.63
C VAL A 493 -14.47 4.03 8.96
N MET A 494 -13.54 4.78 9.54
CA MET A 494 -13.11 6.09 9.07
C MET A 494 -11.61 6.13 8.82
N ALA A 495 -11.22 6.83 7.74
CA ALA A 495 -9.88 7.41 7.70
C ALA A 495 -9.82 8.54 8.73
N PHE A 496 -8.79 8.54 9.57
CA PHE A 496 -8.68 9.48 10.68
C PHE A 496 -7.24 9.86 11.01
N LEU A 497 -7.07 11.02 11.66
CA LEU A 497 -5.86 11.42 12.36
C LEU A 497 -6.18 11.54 13.85
N SER A 498 -5.26 11.12 14.72
CA SER A 498 -5.35 11.33 16.16
C SER A 498 -4.29 12.31 16.63
N THR A 499 -4.61 13.08 17.67
CA THR A 499 -3.71 14.04 18.30
C THR A 499 -3.14 13.50 19.61
N GLU A 500 -2.14 14.17 20.17
CA GLU A 500 -1.64 13.89 21.52
C GLU A 500 -2.66 14.25 22.63
N GLU A 501 -3.74 14.98 22.29
CA GLU A 501 -4.84 15.35 23.21
C GLU A 501 -6.07 14.42 23.03
N ASP A 502 -5.92 13.28 22.34
CA ASP A 502 -6.97 12.32 22.00
C ASP A 502 -8.10 12.85 21.08
N ASP A 503 -7.95 14.07 20.54
CA ASP A 503 -8.86 14.58 19.51
C ASP A 503 -8.69 13.79 18.21
N ILE A 504 -9.81 13.59 17.51
CA ILE A 504 -9.83 12.84 16.25
C ILE A 504 -10.29 13.74 15.11
N PHE A 505 -9.52 13.77 14.04
CA PHE A 505 -9.95 14.37 12.79
C PHE A 505 -10.43 13.27 11.87
N ILE A 506 -11.54 13.53 11.17
CA ILE A 506 -12.06 12.66 10.11
C ILE A 506 -12.39 13.49 8.88
N ILE A 507 -12.39 12.83 7.74
CA ILE A 507 -12.73 13.46 6.46
C ILE A 507 -13.94 12.76 5.84
N SER A 508 -14.92 13.53 5.34
CA SER A 508 -16.06 12.94 4.64
C SER A 508 -16.86 13.93 3.79
N PHE A 509 -17.72 13.37 2.93
CA PHE A 509 -18.73 14.15 2.23
C PHE A 509 -19.91 14.47 3.16
N PRO A 510 -20.42 15.72 3.13
CA PRO A 510 -21.59 16.14 3.90
C PRO A 510 -22.85 15.31 3.65
N SER A 511 -23.00 14.76 2.45
CA SER A 511 -24.17 13.97 2.03
C SER A 511 -24.22 12.56 2.63
N THR A 512 -23.14 12.09 3.27
CA THR A 512 -23.09 10.71 3.77
C THR A 512 -23.96 10.51 4.99
N PHE A 513 -24.55 9.32 5.12
CA PHE A 513 -25.44 8.95 6.24
C PHE A 513 -24.83 9.30 7.61
N LYS A 514 -23.56 8.95 7.85
CA LYS A 514 -22.85 9.26 9.10
C LYS A 514 -22.74 10.75 9.40
N VAL A 515 -22.50 11.59 8.40
CA VAL A 515 -22.43 13.05 8.60
C VAL A 515 -23.81 13.63 8.84
N GLN A 516 -24.83 13.16 8.12
CA GLN A 516 -26.21 13.54 8.38
C GLN A 516 -26.65 13.16 9.79
N THR A 517 -26.22 12.00 10.30
CA THR A 517 -26.45 11.62 11.69
C THR A 517 -25.75 12.56 12.66
N LEU A 518 -24.47 12.90 12.42
CA LEU A 518 -23.75 13.89 13.24
C LEU A 518 -24.42 15.28 13.23
N GLN A 519 -25.04 15.66 12.10
CA GLN A 519 -25.80 16.90 12.00
C GLN A 519 -27.13 16.88 12.76
N LYS A 520 -27.69 15.69 13.02
CA LYS A 520 -28.89 15.54 13.88
C LYS A 520 -28.52 15.49 15.35
N ASP A 521 -27.36 14.93 15.66
CA ASP A 521 -26.80 14.80 17.00
C ASP A 521 -25.28 14.70 16.91
N ASN A 522 -24.59 15.75 17.32
CA ASN A 522 -23.15 15.85 17.17
C ASN A 522 -22.39 15.04 18.23
N ARG A 523 -23.08 14.40 19.19
CA ARG A 523 -22.46 13.47 20.14
C ARG A 523 -22.19 12.13 19.46
N CYS A 524 -20.95 11.67 19.56
CA CYS A 524 -20.50 10.43 18.95
C CYS A 524 -19.45 9.74 19.82
N ALA A 525 -19.13 8.51 19.49
CA ALA A 525 -17.98 7.81 20.05
C ALA A 525 -17.04 7.36 18.94
N PHE A 526 -15.77 7.19 19.27
CA PHE A 526 -14.75 6.71 18.34
C PHE A 526 -13.90 5.64 19.01
N ALA A 527 -13.75 4.49 18.37
CA ALA A 527 -12.85 3.43 18.82
C ALA A 527 -11.61 3.39 17.94
N ILE A 528 -10.44 3.38 18.56
CA ILE A 528 -9.14 3.28 17.90
C ILE A 528 -8.52 1.96 18.30
N ASP A 529 -8.09 1.18 17.31
CA ASP A 529 -7.23 0.02 17.53
C ASP A 529 -5.76 0.48 17.59
N GLU A 530 -5.15 0.45 18.77
CA GLU A 530 -3.74 0.85 19.00
C GLU A 530 -2.75 -0.33 19.03
N ARG A 531 -3.20 -1.55 18.64
CA ARG A 531 -2.50 -2.86 18.56
C ARG A 531 -2.64 -3.75 19.78
N ALA A 532 -3.44 -4.81 19.70
CA ALA A 532 -3.35 -5.96 20.61
C ALA A 532 -2.02 -6.73 20.41
N THR A 533 -1.39 -7.18 21.49
CA THR A 533 -0.25 -8.12 21.45
C THR A 533 -0.77 -9.51 21.81
N PHE A 534 -0.78 -10.47 20.88
CA PHE A 534 -1.04 -11.87 21.24
C PHE A 534 0.24 -12.50 21.81
N THR A 535 0.25 -12.76 23.11
CA THR A 535 1.18 -13.75 23.70
C THR A 535 0.47 -15.09 23.75
N PHE A 536 1.21 -16.18 23.51
CA PHE A 536 0.70 -17.54 23.25
C PHE A 536 -0.08 -18.19 24.41
N GLU A 537 -0.38 -17.48 25.50
CA GLU A 537 -1.04 -18.00 26.69
C GLU A 537 -2.01 -16.95 27.26
N ASN A 538 -3.28 -17.00 26.82
CA ASN A 538 -4.47 -16.42 27.48
C ASN A 538 -4.27 -15.17 28.37
N VAL A 539 -4.03 -14.01 27.77
CA VAL A 539 -4.49 -12.70 28.27
C VAL A 539 -4.76 -11.82 27.05
N ILE A 540 -6.02 -11.40 26.83
CA ILE A 540 -6.32 -10.36 25.83
C ILE A 540 -5.97 -9.02 26.47
N GLU A 541 -4.80 -8.47 26.18
CA GLU A 541 -4.55 -7.05 26.42
C GLU A 541 -5.25 -6.25 25.32
N TRP A 542 -6.42 -5.70 25.66
CA TRP A 542 -7.22 -4.86 24.78
C TRP A 542 -6.55 -3.49 24.64
N ASN A 543 -5.73 -3.30 23.62
CA ASN A 543 -5.12 -2.00 23.32
C ASN A 543 -6.04 -1.19 22.39
N TYR A 544 -7.25 -0.91 22.88
CA TYR A 544 -8.19 0.00 22.21
C TYR A 544 -8.35 1.27 23.03
N VAL A 545 -8.39 2.40 22.34
CA VAL A 545 -8.77 3.68 22.93
C VAL A 545 -10.21 3.97 22.53
N LEU A 546 -11.07 4.12 23.53
CA LEU A 546 -12.48 4.48 23.33
C LEU A 546 -12.69 5.94 23.74
N ILE A 547 -13.15 6.75 22.80
CA ILE A 547 -13.34 8.19 22.99
C ILE A 547 -14.82 8.50 22.90
N ASP A 548 -15.33 9.23 23.87
CA ASP A 548 -16.60 9.95 23.78
C ASP A 548 -16.32 11.38 23.31
N ALA A 549 -16.99 11.82 22.25
CA ALA A 549 -16.64 13.03 21.53
C ALA A 549 -17.85 13.84 21.07
N GLU A 550 -17.59 15.11 20.79
CA GLU A 550 -18.49 15.98 20.03
C GLU A 550 -17.88 16.31 18.67
N ALA A 551 -18.69 16.18 17.63
CA ALA A 551 -18.31 16.52 16.27
C ALA A 551 -18.49 18.02 16.00
N TYR A 552 -17.48 18.59 15.36
CA TYR A 552 -17.41 19.96 14.89
C TYR A 552 -16.98 19.98 13.41
N GLU A 553 -17.43 20.98 12.67
CA GLU A 553 -16.90 21.25 11.33
C GLU A 553 -15.61 22.07 11.43
N VAL A 554 -14.61 21.75 10.61
CA VAL A 554 -13.45 22.60 10.39
C VAL A 554 -13.67 23.35 9.07
N PRO A 555 -14.02 24.64 9.08
CA PRO A 555 -14.29 25.39 7.86
C PRO A 555 -13.06 25.47 6.96
N THR A 556 -13.26 25.55 5.65
CA THR A 556 -12.16 25.77 4.69
C THR A 556 -11.43 27.09 4.91
N SER A 557 -12.09 28.08 5.53
CA SER A 557 -11.50 29.35 5.93
C SER A 557 -10.67 29.27 7.21
N HIS A 558 -10.63 28.12 7.88
CA HIS A 558 -9.86 27.95 9.12
C HIS A 558 -8.35 27.95 8.80
N PRO A 559 -7.50 28.69 9.54
CA PRO A 559 -6.07 28.85 9.21
C PRO A 559 -5.27 27.55 9.15
N TYR A 560 -5.76 26.49 9.79
CA TYR A 560 -5.13 25.17 9.85
C TYR A 560 -5.78 24.11 8.95
N TYR A 561 -6.82 24.46 8.19
CA TYR A 561 -7.55 23.50 7.35
C TYR A 561 -6.62 22.77 6.37
N ASP A 562 -5.85 23.53 5.59
CA ASP A 562 -4.95 22.98 4.58
C ASP A 562 -3.81 22.16 5.19
N ALA A 563 -3.31 22.55 6.36
CA ALA A 563 -2.26 21.83 7.07
C ALA A 563 -2.77 20.46 7.57
N ILE A 564 -3.96 20.42 8.18
CA ILE A 564 -4.58 19.16 8.63
C ILE A 564 -4.92 18.27 7.43
N LYS A 565 -5.44 18.86 6.34
CA LYS A 565 -5.71 18.15 5.09
C LYS A 565 -4.43 17.56 4.48
N ALA A 566 -3.31 18.28 4.52
CA ALA A 566 -2.03 17.77 4.08
C ALA A 566 -1.56 16.56 4.90
N GLU A 567 -1.79 16.55 6.21
CA GLU A 567 -1.46 15.39 7.06
C GLU A 567 -2.28 14.14 6.70
N PHE A 568 -3.55 14.30 6.30
CA PHE A 568 -4.34 13.18 5.76
C PHE A 568 -3.76 12.62 4.47
N ILE A 569 -3.33 13.50 3.55
CA ILE A 569 -2.68 13.12 2.30
C ILE A 569 -1.33 12.45 2.58
N ASN A 570 -0.54 12.95 3.53
CA ASN A 570 0.72 12.34 3.91
C ASN A 570 0.52 10.95 4.53
N LYS A 571 -0.53 10.77 5.34
CA LYS A 571 -0.87 9.49 5.97
C LYS A 571 -1.41 8.48 4.95
N ASN A 572 -2.23 8.91 3.98
CA ASN A 572 -2.82 8.04 2.96
C ASN A 572 -2.63 8.63 1.54
N PRO A 573 -1.40 8.66 1.01
CA PRO A 573 -1.09 9.30 -0.28
C PRO A 573 -1.82 8.67 -1.48
N TRP A 574 -2.29 7.43 -1.33
CA TRP A 574 -3.11 6.73 -2.32
C TRP A 574 -4.57 7.22 -2.38
N GLU A 575 -5.07 7.90 -1.34
CA GLU A 575 -6.43 8.50 -1.31
C GLU A 575 -6.41 9.99 -1.67
N ILE A 576 -5.34 10.49 -2.28
CA ILE A 576 -5.19 11.91 -2.61
C ILE A 576 -6.35 12.46 -3.44
N GLY A 577 -6.93 11.66 -4.34
CA GLY A 577 -8.11 12.07 -5.13
C GLY A 577 -9.35 12.31 -4.26
N PHE A 578 -9.59 11.45 -3.27
CA PHE A 578 -10.65 11.63 -2.28
C PHE A 578 -10.40 12.88 -1.44
N PHE A 579 -9.19 13.06 -0.90
CA PHE A 579 -8.88 14.24 -0.09
C PHE A 579 -8.88 15.52 -0.91
N ALA A 580 -8.40 15.52 -2.15
CA ALA A 580 -8.32 16.70 -3.01
C ALA A 580 -9.69 17.23 -3.44
N SER A 581 -10.75 16.41 -3.37
CA SER A 581 -12.11 16.82 -3.72
C SER A 581 -12.54 18.11 -3.01
N PRO A 582 -13.14 19.07 -3.73
CA PRO A 582 -13.63 20.32 -3.16
C PRO A 582 -14.89 20.13 -2.30
N ASP A 583 -15.60 19.01 -2.45
CA ASP A 583 -16.85 18.70 -1.73
C ASP A 583 -16.63 17.95 -0.43
N VAL A 584 -15.44 17.41 -0.26
CA VAL A 584 -15.01 16.80 0.99
C VAL A 584 -14.85 17.89 2.06
N ARG A 585 -15.27 17.57 3.28
CA ARG A 585 -15.14 18.41 4.46
C ARG A 585 -14.32 17.71 5.53
N LEU A 586 -13.66 18.53 6.35
CA LEU A 586 -12.89 18.11 7.51
C LEU A 586 -13.76 18.28 8.75
N TYR A 587 -13.82 17.25 9.58
CA TYR A 587 -14.54 17.27 10.84
C TYR A 587 -13.57 16.99 11.98
N HIS A 588 -13.75 17.73 13.06
CA HIS A 588 -13.01 17.60 14.30
C HIS A 588 -13.92 16.95 15.34
N LEU A 589 -13.61 15.73 15.76
CA LEU A 589 -14.22 15.05 16.90
C LEU A 589 -13.40 15.41 18.13
N LYS A 590 -13.89 16.38 18.89
CA LYS A 590 -13.23 16.82 20.12
C LYS A 590 -13.49 15.80 21.22
N CYS A 591 -12.42 15.26 21.81
CA CYS A 591 -12.50 14.34 22.93
C CYS A 591 -13.11 15.05 24.14
N LEU A 592 -14.12 14.42 24.74
CA LEU A 592 -14.75 14.88 25.98
C LEU A 592 -14.34 13.99 27.16
N SER A 593 -14.20 12.69 26.93
CA SER A 593 -13.62 11.76 27.88
C SER A 593 -13.14 10.48 27.19
N THR A 594 -12.04 9.92 27.68
CA THR A 594 -11.56 8.59 27.31
C THR A 594 -12.20 7.54 28.22
N VAL A 595 -12.96 6.62 27.63
CA VAL A 595 -13.78 5.61 28.35
C VAL A 595 -12.93 4.40 28.77
N CYS A 596 -11.93 4.03 27.98
CA CYS A 596 -10.90 3.05 28.31
C CYS A 596 -9.51 3.61 27.91
N PRO A 597 -8.57 3.80 28.85
CA PRO A 597 -7.22 4.24 28.51
C PRO A 597 -6.38 3.09 27.94
N ALA A 598 -5.42 3.40 27.08
CA ALA A 598 -4.36 2.48 26.68
C ALA A 598 -3.61 1.98 27.93
N GLY A 599 -3.71 0.68 28.20
CA GLY A 599 -3.00 0.01 29.31
C GLY A 599 -3.59 0.30 30.69
N ASN A 600 -4.17 -0.73 31.31
CA ASN A 600 -4.39 -0.74 32.75
C ASN A 600 -3.09 -1.17 33.45
N PRO A 601 -2.50 -0.39 34.37
CA PRO A 601 -1.38 -0.87 35.18
C PRO A 601 -1.80 -1.94 36.20
N ASN A 602 -3.09 -2.19 36.43
CA ASN A 602 -3.59 -3.18 37.40
C ASN A 602 -5.02 -3.67 37.11
N GLY A 603 -5.23 -4.58 36.15
CA GLY A 603 -6.51 -5.31 36.10
C GLY A 603 -6.63 -6.33 34.99
#